data_AF-A0A3C1GG21-F1
#
_entry.id   AF-A0A3C1GG21-F1
#
_cell.length_a   1.000
_cell.length_b   1.000
_cell.length_c   1.000
_cell.angle_alpha   90.00
_cell.angle_beta   90.00
_cell.angle_gamma   90.00
#
_symmetry.space_group_name_H-M   'P 1'
#
loop_
_entity.id
_entity.type
_entity.pdbx_description
1 polymer ?
#
loop_
_entity_poly.entity_id
_entity_poly.type
_entity_poly.pdbx_seq_one_letter_code
_entity_poly.pdbx_strand_id
1 'polypeptide(L)'
;MTENIETVRGSGNVYRDFGRADADVRQLKAILAARIVGVLDDRGTSVRKAQTITGVAAADFSRIRNVQLSRFTVDRLMTILNRLDQKVDVKVSIRPFPKLARA
;
A
#
# COMPACT_ATOMS: atom_id res chain seq x y z
N MET A 1 -33.99 15.48 8.77
CA MET A 1 -33.61 14.42 9.73
C MET A 1 -32.11 14.28 9.67
N THR A 2 -31.43 14.62 10.76
CA THR A 2 -30.00 14.34 10.92
C THR A 2 -29.94 13.14 11.86
N GLU A 3 -29.90 11.94 11.30
CA GLU A 3 -29.66 10.75 12.11
C GLU A 3 -28.24 10.81 12.65
N ASN A 4 -28.09 10.71 13.97
CA ASN A 4 -26.78 10.55 14.61
C ASN A 4 -26.30 9.12 14.35
N ILE A 5 -25.44 8.97 13.34
CA ILE A 5 -24.76 7.69 13.07
C ILE A 5 -23.64 7.53 14.10
N GLU A 6 -23.65 6.41 14.82
CA GLU A 6 -22.57 6.06 15.74
C GLU A 6 -21.28 5.79 14.95
N THR A 7 -20.21 6.49 15.28
CA THR A 7 -18.91 6.37 14.60
C THR A 7 -17.87 5.73 15.51
N VAL A 8 -17.11 4.76 14.99
CA VAL A 8 -15.98 4.15 15.69
C VAL A 8 -14.67 4.66 15.10
N ARG A 9 -13.69 4.98 15.95
CA ARG A 9 -12.36 5.39 15.51
C ARG A 9 -11.58 4.17 15.00
N GLY A 10 -11.22 4.19 13.71
CA GLY A 10 -10.38 3.15 13.11
C GLY A 10 -8.98 3.07 13.72
N SER A 11 -8.36 1.89 13.64
CA SER A 11 -7.03 1.65 14.21
C SER A 11 -5.88 2.32 13.45
N GLY A 12 -6.19 2.90 12.29
CA GLY A 12 -5.21 3.34 11.30
C GLY A 12 -4.79 2.22 10.35
N ASN A 13 -5.21 0.97 10.58
CA ASN A 13 -5.11 -0.13 9.63
C ASN A 13 -6.53 -0.63 9.28
N VAL A 14 -7.06 -0.15 8.16
CA VAL A 14 -8.40 -0.55 7.69
C VAL A 14 -8.54 -2.07 7.52
N TYR A 15 -7.49 -2.77 7.11
CA TYR A 15 -7.54 -4.22 6.94
C TYR A 15 -7.65 -4.94 8.30
N ARG A 16 -7.06 -4.38 9.35
CA ARG A 16 -7.19 -4.91 10.71
C ARG A 16 -8.59 -4.64 11.27
N ASP A 17 -9.13 -3.45 10.99
CA ASP A 17 -10.49 -3.07 11.38
C ASP A 17 -11.53 -4.03 10.75
N PHE A 18 -11.26 -4.55 9.55
CA PHE A 18 -12.06 -5.58 8.87
C PHE A 18 -11.62 -7.03 9.16
N GLY A 19 -10.74 -7.27 10.14
CA GLY A 19 -10.37 -8.62 10.58
C GLY A 19 -9.61 -9.45 9.54
N ARG A 20 -8.86 -8.82 8.61
CA ARG A 20 -8.06 -9.56 7.62
C ARG A 20 -6.84 -10.18 8.28
N ALA A 21 -6.63 -11.49 8.08
CA ALA A 21 -5.49 -12.22 8.64
C ALA A 21 -4.14 -11.67 8.15
N ASP A 22 -4.08 -11.16 6.92
CA ASP A 22 -2.90 -10.58 6.29
C ASP A 22 -2.94 -9.04 6.32
N ALA A 23 -3.61 -8.43 7.31
CA ALA A 23 -3.84 -6.99 7.39
C ALA A 23 -2.56 -6.15 7.31
N ASP A 24 -1.50 -6.56 8.01
CA ASP A 24 -0.26 -5.77 8.10
C ASP A 24 0.47 -5.74 6.76
N VAL A 25 0.55 -6.88 6.06
CA VAL A 25 1.17 -6.94 4.73
C VAL A 25 0.32 -6.23 3.67
N ARG A 26 -1.02 -6.33 3.74
CA ARG A 26 -1.90 -5.57 2.84
C ARG A 26 -1.74 -4.07 3.02
N GLN A 27 -1.70 -3.60 4.27
CA GLN A 27 -1.48 -2.19 4.54
C GLN A 27 -0.14 -1.71 4.00
N LEU A 28 0.95 -2.45 4.27
CA LEU A 28 2.27 -2.08 3.77
C LEU A 28 2.30 -2.02 2.24
N LYS A 29 1.73 -3.03 1.55
CA LYS A 29 1.62 -3.01 0.09
C LYS A 29 0.81 -1.82 -0.41
N ALA A 30 -0.32 -1.51 0.23
CA ALA A 30 -1.18 -0.39 -0.15
C ALA A 30 -0.46 0.96 0.00
N ILE A 31 0.27 1.16 1.11
CA ILE A 31 1.07 2.37 1.33
C ILE A 31 2.14 2.50 0.24
N LEU A 32 2.92 1.45 -0.02
CA LEU A 32 3.95 1.49 -1.06
C LEU A 32 3.37 1.73 -2.46
N ALA A 33 2.26 1.08 -2.79
CA ALA A 33 1.54 1.28 -4.05
C ALA A 33 1.06 2.73 -4.19
N ALA A 34 0.48 3.31 -3.13
CA ALA A 34 0.05 4.70 -3.13
C ALA A 34 1.24 5.66 -3.35
N ARG A 35 2.41 5.38 -2.77
CA ARG A 35 3.63 6.16 -3.03
C ARG A 35 4.08 6.04 -4.49
N ILE A 36 4.01 4.87 -5.10
CA ILE A 36 4.31 4.70 -6.54
C ILE A 36 3.35 5.53 -7.38
N VAL A 37 2.04 5.44 -7.11
CA VAL A 37 1.02 6.20 -7.84
C VAL A 37 1.28 7.71 -7.70
N GLY A 38 1.51 8.20 -6.49
CA GLY A 38 1.82 9.62 -6.25
C GLY A 38 3.04 10.10 -7.05
N VAL A 39 4.13 9.33 -7.06
CA VAL A 39 5.34 9.70 -7.83
C VAL A 39 5.05 9.74 -9.34
N LEU A 40 4.21 8.84 -9.86
CA LEU A 40 3.83 8.86 -11.26
C LEU A 40 2.94 10.07 -11.59
N ASP A 41 2.03 10.42 -10.69
CA ASP A 41 1.11 11.55 -10.83
C ASP A 41 1.85 12.89 -10.76
N ASP A 42 2.73 13.07 -9.78
CA ASP A 42 3.57 14.26 -9.62
C ASP A 42 4.45 14.52 -10.87
N ARG A 43 4.91 13.44 -11.51
CA ARG A 43 5.72 13.51 -12.75
C ARG A 43 4.88 13.59 -14.03
N GLY A 44 3.55 13.56 -13.95
CA GLY A 44 2.65 13.47 -15.12
C GLY A 44 2.99 12.30 -16.05
N THR A 45 3.50 11.19 -15.49
CA THR A 45 4.13 10.12 -16.26
C THR A 45 3.11 9.06 -16.65
N SER A 46 2.91 8.90 -17.96
CA SER A 46 2.10 7.80 -18.49
C SER A 46 2.74 6.46 -18.16
N VAL A 47 1.91 5.41 -18.08
CA VAL A 47 2.35 4.03 -17.83
C VAL A 47 3.42 3.57 -18.83
N ARG A 48 3.32 3.97 -20.11
CA ARG A 48 4.33 3.63 -21.13
C ARG A 48 5.65 4.35 -20.89
N LYS A 49 5.61 5.64 -20.53
CA LYS A 49 6.82 6.40 -20.18
C LYS A 49 7.49 5.84 -18.92
N ALA A 50 6.69 5.46 -17.92
CA ALA A 50 7.19 4.79 -16.72
C ALA A 50 7.92 3.48 -17.06
N GLN A 51 7.37 2.68 -17.99
CA GLN A 51 8.06 1.48 -18.48
C GLN A 51 9.40 1.82 -19.13
N THR A 52 9.46 2.84 -19.99
CA THR A 52 10.71 3.24 -20.66
C THR A 52 11.79 3.66 -19.65
N ILE A 53 11.42 4.43 -18.61
CA ILE A 53 12.36 4.96 -17.63
C ILE A 53 12.83 3.87 -16.65
N THR A 54 11.92 3.00 -16.21
CA THR A 54 12.19 2.05 -15.11
C THR A 54 12.48 0.62 -15.56
N GLY A 55 12.18 0.28 -16.82
CA GLY A 55 12.18 -1.10 -17.32
C GLY A 55 11.13 -2.02 -16.65
N VAL A 56 10.19 -1.47 -15.89
CA VAL A 56 9.07 -2.22 -15.29
C VAL A 56 7.92 -2.28 -16.28
N ALA A 57 7.26 -3.43 -16.40
CA ALA A 57 6.18 -3.61 -17.37
C ALA A 57 5.05 -2.60 -17.15
N ALA A 58 4.55 -2.00 -18.24
CA ALA A 58 3.38 -1.12 -18.23
C ALA A 58 2.18 -1.75 -17.50
N ALA A 59 1.95 -3.05 -17.70
CA ALA A 59 0.89 -3.79 -17.04
C ALA A 59 1.02 -3.79 -15.52
N ASP A 60 2.24 -3.77 -14.97
CA ASP A 60 2.45 -3.71 -13.52
C ASP A 60 2.04 -2.35 -12.96
N PHE A 61 2.40 -1.25 -13.62
CA PHE A 61 1.95 0.09 -13.22
C PHE A 61 0.43 0.24 -13.28
N SER A 62 -0.21 -0.35 -14.29
CA SER A 62 -1.67 -0.38 -14.39
C SER A 62 -2.31 -1.13 -13.21
N ARG A 63 -1.77 -2.31 -12.85
CA ARG A 63 -2.25 -3.07 -11.67
C ARG A 63 -2.06 -2.30 -10.37
N ILE A 64 -0.93 -1.62 -10.20
CA ILE A 64 -0.64 -0.81 -9.01
C ILE A 64 -1.66 0.33 -8.89
N ARG A 65 -1.92 1.06 -9.98
CA ARG A 65 -2.95 2.13 -10.01
C ARG A 65 -4.35 1.61 -9.67
N ASN A 66 -4.67 0.39 -10.08
CA ASN A 66 -5.95 -0.26 -9.78
C ASN A 66 -5.97 -1.05 -8.45
N VAL A 67 -4.95 -0.89 -7.61
CA VAL A 67 -4.84 -1.57 -6.30
C VAL A 67 -4.92 -3.11 -6.40
N GLN A 68 -4.49 -3.67 -7.54
CA GLN A 68 -4.41 -5.12 -7.76
C GLN A 68 -3.08 -5.69 -7.26
N LEU A 69 -2.91 -5.68 -5.94
CA LEU A 69 -1.61 -5.88 -5.27
C LEU A 69 -1.31 -7.34 -4.86
N SER A 70 -2.22 -8.29 -5.13
CA SER A 70 -2.11 -9.69 -4.67
C SER A 70 -0.79 -10.35 -5.11
N ARG A 71 -0.36 -10.11 -6.34
CA ARG A 71 0.85 -10.68 -6.94
C ARG A 71 2.15 -9.96 -6.59
N PHE A 72 2.07 -8.76 -6.03
CA PHE A 72 3.27 -7.96 -5.74
C PHE A 72 3.80 -8.32 -4.36
N THR A 73 5.08 -8.63 -4.26
CA THR A 73 5.77 -8.66 -2.96
C THR A 73 6.07 -7.23 -2.49
N VAL A 74 6.31 -7.05 -1.20
CA VAL A 74 6.76 -5.77 -0.63
C VAL A 74 8.08 -5.34 -1.29
N ASP A 75 9.02 -6.27 -1.41
CA ASP A 75 10.30 -6.11 -2.10
C ASP A 75 10.12 -5.59 -3.55
N ARG A 76 9.18 -6.18 -4.30
CA ARG A 76 8.91 -5.74 -5.68
C ARG A 76 8.43 -4.28 -5.73
N LEU A 77 7.55 -3.87 -4.82
CA LEU A 77 7.07 -2.49 -4.75
C LEU A 77 8.20 -1.52 -4.36
N MET A 78 9.06 -1.90 -3.42
CA MET A 78 10.24 -1.11 -3.05
C MET A 78 11.23 -0.98 -4.22
N THR A 79 11.46 -2.06 -4.98
CA THR A 79 12.30 -2.03 -6.18
C THR A 79 11.73 -1.09 -7.25
N ILE A 80 10.41 -1.05 -7.42
CA ILE A 80 9.77 -0.12 -8.36
C ILE A 80 9.97 1.33 -7.89
N LEU A 81 9.85 1.63 -6.60
CA LEU A 81 10.15 2.94 -6.04
C LEU A 81 11.62 3.35 -6.27
N ASN A 82 12.57 2.44 -6.03
CA ASN A 82 13.99 2.71 -6.29
C ASN A 82 14.26 3.03 -7.77
N ARG A 83 13.60 2.33 -8.69
CA ARG A 83 13.67 2.60 -10.14
C ARG A 83 13.00 3.91 -10.56
N LEU A 84 12.13 4.45 -9.70
CA LEU A 84 11.57 5.79 -9.83
C LEU A 84 12.41 6.82 -9.05
N ASP A 85 13.67 6.53 -8.77
CA ASP A 85 14.60 7.40 -8.03
C ASP A 85 14.08 7.78 -6.63
N GLN A 86 13.28 6.92 -6.01
CA GLN A 86 12.78 7.12 -4.66
C GLN A 86 13.54 6.22 -3.69
N LYS A 87 14.14 6.83 -2.67
CA LYS A 87 14.74 6.09 -1.55
C LYS A 87 13.64 5.69 -0.57
N VAL A 88 13.63 4.42 -0.16
CA VAL A 88 12.69 3.90 0.85
C VAL A 88 13.44 3.68 2.17
N ASP A 89 13.11 4.47 3.19
CA ASP A 89 13.56 4.24 4.56
C ASP A 89 12.45 3.57 5.38
N VAL A 90 12.77 2.48 6.08
CA VAL A 90 11.79 1.66 6.80
C VAL A 90 12.00 1.78 8.32
N LYS A 91 10.94 2.15 9.04
CA LYS A 91 10.87 2.08 10.50
C LYS A 91 9.79 1.06 10.89
N VAL A 92 10.18 0.01 11.59
CA VAL A 92 9.26 -1.04 12.04
C VAL A 92 9.14 -1.01 13.55
N SER A 93 7.91 -1.07 14.05
CA SER A 93 7.62 -1.23 15.48
C SER A 93 6.75 -2.47 15.66
N ILE A 94 7.21 -3.41 16.48
CA ILE A 94 6.55 -4.68 16.74
C ILE A 94 5.97 -4.64 18.14
N ARG A 95 4.72 -5.06 18.28
CA ARG A 95 4.02 -5.16 19.58
C ARG A 95 3.31 -6.52 19.66
N PRO A 96 3.19 -7.11 20.85
CA PRO A 96 2.39 -8.31 21.01
C PRO A 96 0.93 -8.01 20.69
N PHE A 97 0.21 -9.00 20.16
CA PHE A 97 -1.26 -8.92 20.11
C PHE A 97 -1.80 -8.81 21.54
N PRO A 98 -2.87 -8.03 21.78
CA PRO A 98 -3.56 -8.07 23.05
C PRO A 98 -3.83 -9.53 23.38
N LYS A 99 -3.42 -9.99 24.56
CA LYS A 99 -3.86 -11.30 25.04
C LYS A 99 -5.37 -11.23 25.04
N LEU A 100 -6.04 -11.95 24.13
CA LEU A 100 -7.46 -12.22 24.35
C LEU A 100 -7.53 -12.81 25.75
N ALA A 101 -8.30 -12.19 26.64
CA ALA A 101 -8.71 -12.83 27.86
C ALA A 101 -9.37 -14.14 27.40
N ARG A 102 -8.63 -15.24 27.52
CA ARG A 102 -9.16 -16.57 27.26
C ARG A 102 -10.19 -16.78 28.36
N ALA A 103 -11.46 -16.68 28.01
CA ALA A 103 -12.55 -17.26 28.78
C ALA A 103 -12.44 -18.78 28.71
#